data_AF-A0A0R1MS71-F1
#
_entry.id   AF-A0A0R1MS71-F1
#
_cell.length_a   1.000
_cell.length_b   1.000
_cell.length_c   1.000
_cell.angle_alpha   90.00
_cell.angle_beta   90.00
_cell.angle_gamma   90.00
#
_symmetry.space_group_name_H-M   'P 1'
#
loop_
_entity.id
_entity.type
_entity.pdbx_description
1 polymer ?
#
loop_
_entity_poly.entity_id
_entity_poly.type
_entity_poly.pdbx_seq_one_letter_code
_entity_poly.pdbx_strand_id
1 'polypeptide(L)'
;MTYFSERRDNLTQGIYAIVNLLNNKYYIGQSKDIKSRWSEHIRTLNKPSDPRHHLNLYQDMINVGVSNFDFIILEECDTNKLNERENYYMLKYNSFIPNGYNKFVSHKDKYSNVQSRIRIENKYKLDKHKLLLLLENYNFEELGRKYNVTGNTVKQWCRTLGISSFAQDYQTELKKDKFKNKMRLIGGKYSRKRKVYMLDKKNEDVLMEFESIAEAARYMNVDPSNIERAFPDSNNKNRRKTSFGYKWRGESRKTS
;
A
#
# COMPACT_ATOMS: atom_id res chain seq x y z
N MET A 1 45.26 41.26 -26.85
CA MET A 1 45.99 40.00 -27.02
C MET A 1 46.08 39.34 -25.64
N THR A 2 45.14 38.45 -25.28
CA THR A 2 45.31 36.96 -25.28
C THR A 2 46.59 36.55 -24.54
N TYR A 3 46.57 35.81 -23.43
CA TYR A 3 46.02 34.47 -23.27
C TYR A 3 45.57 34.21 -21.82
N PHE A 4 44.28 33.96 -21.59
CA PHE A 4 43.87 33.11 -20.46
C PHE A 4 43.82 31.68 -20.99
N SER A 5 44.86 30.91 -20.65
CA SER A 5 45.03 29.54 -21.09
C SER A 5 43.84 28.68 -20.69
N GLU A 6 43.18 28.15 -21.69
CA GLU A 6 42.23 27.05 -21.65
C GLU A 6 42.84 25.86 -20.88
N ARG A 7 42.34 25.62 -19.67
CA ARG A 7 42.26 24.29 -19.07
C ARG A 7 40.89 24.14 -18.43
N ARG A 8 39.85 24.10 -19.26
CA ARG A 8 38.67 23.33 -18.91
C ARG A 8 38.83 22.01 -19.63
N ASP A 9 39.47 21.05 -18.97
CA ASP A 9 39.19 19.65 -19.28
C ASP A 9 37.67 19.52 -19.27
N ASN A 10 37.06 19.18 -20.41
CA ASN A 10 35.61 19.15 -20.57
C ASN A 10 35.01 18.25 -19.47
N LEU A 11 34.45 18.88 -18.43
CA LEU A 11 33.69 18.22 -17.38
C LEU A 11 32.43 17.67 -18.03
N THR A 12 32.36 16.35 -18.16
CA THR A 12 31.17 15.69 -18.71
C THR A 12 30.10 15.69 -17.62
N GLN A 13 29.13 16.60 -17.73
CA GLN A 13 27.95 16.66 -16.87
C GLN A 13 26.79 15.90 -17.52
N GLY A 14 26.07 15.09 -16.74
CA GLY A 14 24.90 14.39 -17.24
C GLY A 14 24.58 13.12 -16.47
N ILE A 15 24.05 12.13 -17.20
CA ILE A 15 23.62 10.83 -16.72
C ILE A 15 24.57 9.74 -17.21
N TYR A 16 24.94 8.83 -16.31
CA TYR A 16 25.73 7.65 -16.61
C TYR A 16 25.06 6.38 -16.10
N ALA A 17 25.47 5.25 -16.67
CA ALA A 17 25.17 3.91 -16.18
C ALA A 17 26.44 3.19 -15.74
N ILE A 18 26.28 2.32 -14.74
CA ILE A 18 27.22 1.26 -14.43
C ILE A 18 26.49 -0.06 -14.63
N VAL A 19 26.99 -0.90 -15.53
CA VAL A 19 26.30 -2.11 -15.99
C VAL A 19 27.08 -3.33 -15.54
N ASN A 20 26.45 -4.22 -14.77
CA ASN A 20 27.03 -5.53 -14.47
C ASN A 20 26.86 -6.44 -15.69
N LEU A 21 27.96 -6.81 -16.33
CA LEU A 21 27.96 -7.58 -17.57
C LEU A 21 27.55 -9.05 -17.38
N LEU A 22 27.59 -9.56 -16.15
CA LEU A 22 27.24 -10.96 -15.85
C LEU A 22 25.73 -11.18 -15.73
N ASN A 23 24.98 -10.16 -15.30
CA ASN A 23 23.55 -10.28 -15.00
C ASN A 23 22.69 -9.16 -15.63
N ASN A 24 23.30 -8.26 -16.40
CA ASN A 24 22.66 -7.12 -17.04
C ASN A 24 21.91 -6.18 -16.08
N LYS A 25 22.33 -6.11 -14.82
CA LYS A 25 21.78 -5.14 -13.86
C LYS A 25 22.41 -3.77 -14.04
N TYR A 26 21.58 -2.74 -13.94
CA TYR A 26 21.98 -1.35 -14.11
C TYR A 26 22.02 -0.62 -12.76
N TYR A 27 23.01 0.25 -12.61
CA TYR A 27 22.98 1.41 -11.73
C TYR A 27 22.96 2.66 -12.60
N ILE A 28 22.04 3.58 -12.35
CA ILE A 28 21.98 4.87 -13.02
C ILE A 28 22.38 5.95 -12.03
N GLY A 29 23.25 6.85 -12.43
CA GLY A 29 23.64 8.00 -11.62
C GLY A 29 23.73 9.27 -12.44
N GLN A 30 23.61 10.39 -11.74
CA GLN A 30 23.87 11.72 -12.30
C GLN A 30 25.14 12.35 -11.72
N SER A 31 25.79 13.26 -12.45
CA SER A 31 26.89 14.08 -11.93
C SER A 31 27.09 15.35 -12.74
N LYS A 32 27.65 16.39 -12.08
CA LYS A 32 28.24 17.57 -12.75
C LYS A 32 29.62 17.28 -13.33
N ASP A 33 30.24 16.21 -12.87
CA ASP A 33 31.52 15.68 -13.35
C ASP A 33 31.46 14.15 -13.25
N ILE A 34 31.11 13.50 -14.37
CA ILE A 34 30.96 12.05 -14.43
C ILE A 34 32.31 11.35 -14.22
N LYS A 35 33.40 11.90 -14.76
CA LYS A 35 34.73 11.28 -14.65
C LYS A 35 35.19 11.22 -13.20
N SER A 36 35.10 12.33 -12.47
CA SER A 36 35.42 12.37 -11.04
C SER A 36 34.54 11.41 -10.24
N ARG A 37 33.25 11.32 -10.58
CA ARG A 37 32.31 10.39 -9.94
C ARG A 37 32.67 8.93 -10.18
N TRP A 38 33.12 8.57 -11.38
CA TRP A 38 33.62 7.22 -11.68
C TRP A 38 34.89 6.91 -10.90
N SER A 39 35.86 7.83 -10.85
CA SER A 39 37.06 7.66 -10.03
C SER A 39 36.73 7.47 -8.55
N GLU A 40 35.70 8.16 -8.04
CA GLU A 40 35.23 7.97 -6.68
C GLU A 40 34.67 6.55 -6.45
N HIS A 41 33.86 6.02 -7.38
CA HIS A 41 33.38 4.64 -7.31
C HIS A 41 34.53 3.63 -7.24
N ILE A 42 35.53 3.75 -8.11
CA ILE A 42 36.71 2.86 -8.10
C ILE A 42 37.51 3.00 -6.80
N ARG A 43 37.77 4.24 -6.36
CA ARG A 43 38.49 4.50 -5.11
C ARG A 43 37.76 3.95 -3.89
N THR A 44 36.43 3.89 -3.93
CA THR A 44 35.60 3.29 -2.87
C THR A 44 35.92 1.82 -2.69
N LEU A 45 36.10 1.07 -3.79
CA LEU A 45 36.42 -0.35 -3.74
C LEU A 45 37.77 -0.62 -3.06
N ASN A 46 38.74 0.29 -3.23
CA ASN A 46 40.07 0.17 -2.62
C ASN A 46 40.13 0.58 -1.14
N LYS A 47 38.99 0.91 -0.52
CA LYS A 47 38.89 1.31 0.90
C LYS A 47 38.04 0.29 1.65
N PRO A 48 38.64 -0.72 2.31
CA PRO A 48 37.90 -1.82 2.96
C PRO A 48 36.90 -1.36 4.03
N SER A 49 37.11 -0.19 4.65
CA SER A 49 36.24 0.38 5.68
C SER A 49 35.22 1.40 5.13
N ASP A 50 35.07 1.53 3.82
CA ASP A 50 34.13 2.51 3.26
C ASP A 50 32.67 2.12 3.58
N PRO A 51 31.87 3.02 4.18
CA PRO A 51 30.53 2.70 4.62
C PRO A 51 29.61 2.31 3.45
N ARG A 52 29.94 2.61 2.19
CA ARG A 52 29.11 2.24 1.03
C ARG A 52 29.22 0.77 0.64
N HIS A 53 30.19 0.03 1.20
CA HIS A 53 30.38 -1.38 0.86
C HIS A 53 29.16 -2.24 1.19
N HIS A 54 28.26 -1.83 2.10
CA HIS A 54 27.01 -2.56 2.35
C HIS A 54 25.96 -2.44 1.21
N LEU A 55 26.18 -1.58 0.21
CA LEU A 55 25.25 -1.38 -0.89
C LEU A 55 25.48 -2.45 -1.97
N ASN A 56 24.39 -2.97 -2.54
CA ASN A 56 24.41 -4.07 -3.53
C ASN A 56 25.38 -3.85 -4.70
N LEU A 57 25.47 -2.63 -5.24
CA LEU A 57 26.39 -2.32 -6.35
C LEU A 57 27.84 -2.61 -5.96
N TYR A 58 28.28 -2.13 -4.80
CA TYR A 58 29.66 -2.27 -4.35
C TYR A 58 29.94 -3.70 -3.86
N GLN A 59 28.98 -4.36 -3.20
CA GLN A 59 29.08 -5.79 -2.88
C GLN A 59 29.33 -6.61 -4.15
N ASP A 60 28.52 -6.42 -5.20
CA ASP A 60 28.70 -7.17 -6.44
C ASP A 60 30.06 -6.85 -7.09
N MET A 61 30.46 -5.57 -7.16
CA MET A 61 31.79 -5.18 -7.68
C MET A 61 32.95 -5.83 -6.92
N ILE A 62 32.86 -5.93 -5.60
CA ILE A 62 33.87 -6.59 -4.76
C ILE A 62 33.87 -8.10 -5.03
N ASN A 63 32.69 -8.72 -5.13
CA ASN A 63 32.55 -10.16 -5.23
C ASN A 63 32.93 -10.72 -6.62
N VAL A 64 32.52 -10.04 -7.69
CA VAL A 64 32.77 -10.51 -9.07
C VAL A 64 33.89 -9.73 -9.77
N GLY A 65 34.39 -8.66 -9.17
CA GLY A 65 35.42 -7.81 -9.74
C GLY A 65 34.88 -6.70 -10.63
N VAL A 66 35.48 -5.51 -10.52
CA VAL A 66 35.06 -4.31 -11.26
C VAL A 66 35.26 -4.44 -12.79
N SER A 67 36.14 -5.34 -13.24
CA SER A 67 36.33 -5.63 -14.67
C SER A 67 35.09 -6.27 -15.32
N ASN A 68 34.16 -6.80 -14.52
CA ASN A 68 32.86 -7.29 -15.00
C ASN A 68 31.77 -6.20 -15.02
N PHE A 69 32.17 -4.93 -14.91
CA PHE A 69 31.28 -3.78 -14.99
C PHE A 69 31.72 -2.82 -16.07
N ASP A 70 30.75 -2.30 -16.82
CA ASP A 70 30.96 -1.26 -17.82
C ASP A 70 30.43 0.10 -17.33
N PHE A 71 31.13 1.17 -17.69
CA PHE A 71 30.84 2.54 -17.28
C PHE A 71 30.49 3.37 -18.52
N ILE A 72 29.22 3.74 -18.65
CA ILE A 72 28.66 4.28 -19.89
C ILE A 72 28.06 5.66 -19.62
N ILE A 73 28.43 6.67 -20.41
CA ILE A 73 27.70 7.95 -20.44
C ILE A 73 26.44 7.75 -21.26
N LEU A 74 25.27 7.98 -20.66
CA LEU A 74 23.98 7.83 -21.33
C LEU A 74 23.52 9.13 -21.99
N GLU A 75 23.76 10.26 -21.33
CA GLU A 75 23.32 11.57 -21.81
C GLU A 75 24.12 12.69 -21.15
N GLU A 76 24.58 13.66 -21.93
CA GLU A 76 25.05 14.94 -21.42
C GLU A 76 23.86 15.90 -21.33
N CYS A 77 23.65 16.52 -20.16
CA CYS A 77 22.52 17.41 -19.96
C CYS A 77 22.81 18.51 -18.93
N ASP A 78 22.00 19.57 -18.97
CA ASP A 78 22.09 20.69 -18.04
C ASP A 78 21.75 20.29 -16.59
N THR A 79 22.28 21.04 -15.62
CA THR A 79 22.09 20.77 -14.18
C THR A 79 20.60 20.72 -13.80
N ASN A 80 19.77 21.58 -14.39
CA ASN A 80 18.34 21.64 -14.12
C ASN A 80 17.57 20.41 -14.64
N LYS A 81 18.15 19.62 -15.54
CA LYS A 81 17.56 18.41 -16.10
C LYS A 81 18.04 17.13 -15.42
N LEU A 82 19.14 17.16 -14.66
CA LEU A 82 19.76 15.96 -14.08
C LEU A 82 18.74 15.04 -13.39
N ASN A 83 17.96 15.57 -12.45
CA ASN A 83 16.98 14.76 -11.71
C ASN A 83 15.91 14.14 -12.63
N GLU A 84 15.43 14.89 -13.61
CA GLU A 84 14.42 14.40 -14.56
C GLU A 84 15.01 13.26 -15.43
N ARG A 85 16.22 13.46 -15.95
CA ARG A 85 16.89 12.51 -16.84
C ARG A 85 17.38 11.27 -16.12
N GLU A 86 17.91 11.41 -14.90
CA GLU A 86 18.28 10.27 -14.04
C GLU A 86 17.06 9.37 -13.80
N ASN A 87 15.91 9.99 -13.46
CA ASN A 87 14.65 9.26 -13.31
C ASN A 87 14.24 8.58 -14.62
N TYR A 88 14.25 9.28 -15.75
CA TYR A 88 13.93 8.69 -17.05
C TYR A 88 14.76 7.43 -17.33
N TYR A 89 16.07 7.47 -17.13
CA TYR A 89 16.95 6.33 -17.38
C TYR A 89 16.82 5.21 -16.36
N MET A 90 16.64 5.52 -15.06
CA MET A 90 16.34 4.49 -14.05
C MET A 90 15.11 3.66 -14.43
N LEU A 91 14.11 4.32 -15.02
CA LEU A 91 12.88 3.68 -15.46
C LEU A 91 13.07 2.92 -16.78
N LYS A 92 13.73 3.55 -17.77
CA LYS A 92 14.04 2.94 -19.06
C LYS A 92 14.81 1.63 -18.91
N TYR A 93 15.76 1.56 -17.96
CA TYR A 93 16.60 0.40 -17.72
C TYR A 93 16.15 -0.47 -16.53
N ASN A 94 15.01 -0.17 -15.90
CA ASN A 94 14.50 -0.90 -14.73
C ASN A 94 15.57 -1.11 -13.64
N SER A 95 16.34 -0.06 -13.35
CA SER A 95 17.57 -0.15 -12.56
C SER A 95 17.33 -0.23 -11.04
N PHE A 96 16.08 -0.35 -10.59
CA PHE A 96 15.74 -0.42 -9.17
C PHE A 96 15.92 -1.82 -8.59
N ILE A 97 16.34 -1.90 -7.33
CA ILE A 97 16.36 -3.17 -6.58
C ILE A 97 14.94 -3.78 -6.58
N PRO A 98 14.76 -5.08 -6.91
CA PRO A 98 15.80 -6.12 -7.06
C PRO A 98 16.39 -6.30 -8.48
N ASN A 99 15.82 -5.64 -9.49
CA ASN A 99 16.19 -5.81 -10.91
C ASN A 99 17.43 -5.00 -11.31
N GLY A 100 17.84 -4.03 -10.50
CA GLY A 100 19.09 -3.29 -10.64
C GLY A 100 19.65 -2.86 -9.28
N TYR A 101 20.41 -1.77 -9.25
CA TYR A 101 21.16 -1.32 -8.09
C TYR A 101 20.64 -0.04 -7.42
N ASN A 102 19.81 0.77 -8.10
CA ASN A 102 19.27 1.99 -7.54
C ASN A 102 18.29 1.69 -6.39
N LYS A 103 18.44 2.42 -5.28
CA LYS A 103 17.48 2.41 -4.18
C LYS A 103 16.27 3.27 -4.54
N PHE A 104 15.10 2.84 -4.11
CA PHE A 104 13.89 3.66 -4.20
C PHE A 104 13.94 4.76 -3.14
N VAL A 105 13.86 6.03 -3.55
CA VAL A 105 13.85 7.17 -2.62
C VAL A 105 12.41 7.64 -2.42
N SER A 106 11.81 7.30 -1.28
CA SER A 106 10.41 7.60 -0.96
C SER A 106 10.18 9.03 -0.44
N HIS A 107 10.74 10.05 -1.08
CA HIS A 107 10.48 11.44 -0.67
C HIS A 107 9.23 12.01 -1.35
N LYS A 108 8.48 12.82 -0.60
CA LYS A 108 7.16 13.42 -0.88
C LYS A 108 7.15 14.43 -2.04
N ASP A 109 7.97 14.24 -3.07
CA ASP A 109 8.02 15.15 -4.21
C ASP A 109 7.11 14.67 -5.35
N LYS A 110 6.75 15.59 -6.24
CA LYS A 110 5.94 15.36 -7.46
C LYS A 110 6.42 14.16 -8.30
N TYR A 111 7.68 13.76 -8.17
CA TYR A 111 8.32 12.63 -8.85
C TYR A 111 7.92 11.25 -8.28
N SER A 112 7.37 11.19 -7.07
CA SER A 112 6.87 9.96 -6.46
C SER A 112 5.74 9.30 -7.26
N ASN A 113 4.94 10.08 -7.99
CA ASN A 113 3.84 9.56 -8.80
C ASN A 113 4.32 8.80 -10.04
N VAL A 114 5.38 9.28 -10.72
CA VAL A 114 5.94 8.60 -11.89
C VAL A 114 6.59 7.28 -11.49
N GLN A 115 7.39 7.30 -10.42
CA GLN A 115 8.02 6.09 -9.89
C GLN A 115 6.98 5.10 -9.35
N SER A 116 5.91 5.58 -8.71
CA SER A 116 4.81 4.73 -8.24
C SER A 116 4.03 4.12 -9.41
N ARG A 117 3.76 4.87 -10.49
CA ARG A 117 3.14 4.33 -11.71
C ARG A 117 3.95 3.16 -12.27
N ILE A 118 5.25 3.35 -12.39
CA ILE A 118 6.12 2.34 -13.00
C ILE A 118 6.30 1.13 -12.11
N ARG A 119 6.32 1.31 -10.78
CA ARG A 119 6.22 0.18 -9.86
C ARG A 119 4.91 -0.60 -10.08
N ILE A 120 3.79 0.08 -10.28
CA ILE A 120 2.50 -0.59 -10.51
C ILE A 120 2.53 -1.37 -11.83
N GLU A 121 2.98 -0.74 -12.91
CA GLU A 121 3.08 -1.34 -14.23
C GLU A 121 4.09 -2.50 -14.27
N ASN A 122 5.29 -2.34 -13.71
CA ASN A 122 6.34 -3.36 -13.81
C ASN A 122 6.17 -4.49 -12.80
N LYS A 123 5.87 -4.19 -11.54
CA LYS A 123 5.76 -5.20 -10.47
C LYS A 123 4.41 -5.94 -10.52
N TYR A 124 3.32 -5.20 -10.69
CA TYR A 124 1.97 -5.79 -10.65
C TYR A 124 1.38 -6.04 -12.03
N LYS A 125 2.09 -5.65 -13.12
CA LYS A 125 1.64 -5.81 -14.51
C LYS A 125 0.26 -5.19 -14.71
N LEU A 126 0.12 -3.96 -14.22
CA LEU A 126 -1.17 -3.32 -14.00
C LEU A 126 -1.15 -1.90 -14.54
N ASP A 127 -1.95 -1.66 -15.57
CA ASP A 127 -2.19 -0.33 -16.14
C ASP A 127 -3.55 0.23 -15.67
N LYS A 128 -3.86 1.46 -16.09
CA LYS A 128 -5.12 2.14 -15.76
C LYS A 128 -6.36 1.33 -16.17
N HIS A 129 -6.37 0.76 -17.37
CA HIS A 129 -7.53 0.03 -17.90
C HIS A 129 -7.73 -1.28 -17.15
N LYS A 130 -6.65 -2.04 -16.93
CA LYS A 130 -6.66 -3.28 -16.16
C LYS A 130 -7.10 -3.06 -14.72
N LEU A 131 -6.69 -1.95 -14.09
CA LEU A 131 -7.16 -1.60 -12.75
C LEU A 131 -8.68 -1.37 -12.72
N LEU A 132 -9.22 -0.65 -13.72
CA LEU A 132 -10.66 -0.39 -13.82
C LEU A 132 -11.48 -1.69 -13.92
N LEU A 133 -11.09 -2.60 -14.82
CA LEU A 133 -11.74 -3.91 -14.98
C LEU A 133 -11.71 -4.75 -13.69
N LEU A 134 -10.61 -4.69 -12.94
CA LEU A 134 -10.50 -5.36 -11.65
C LEU A 134 -11.41 -4.71 -10.61
N LEU A 135 -11.48 -3.37 -10.60
CA LEU A 135 -12.34 -2.63 -9.68
C LEU A 135 -13.83 -2.80 -9.99
N GLU A 136 -14.24 -3.27 -11.16
CA GLU A 136 -15.65 -3.65 -11.43
C GLU A 136 -16.06 -4.93 -10.68
N ASN A 137 -15.10 -5.81 -10.39
CA ASN A 137 -15.34 -7.16 -9.89
C ASN A 137 -14.92 -7.37 -8.43
N TYR A 138 -13.97 -6.59 -7.93
CA TYR A 138 -13.39 -6.70 -6.60
C TYR A 138 -13.54 -5.38 -5.83
N ASN A 139 -13.73 -5.44 -4.51
CA ASN A 139 -13.52 -4.27 -3.66
C ASN A 139 -12.02 -4.08 -3.35
N PHE A 140 -11.66 -2.92 -2.78
CA PHE A 140 -10.25 -2.60 -2.51
C PHE A 140 -9.55 -3.63 -1.60
N GLU A 141 -10.25 -4.19 -0.62
CA GLU A 141 -9.68 -5.19 0.30
C GLU A 141 -9.46 -6.54 -0.40
N GLU A 142 -10.39 -6.96 -1.25
CA GLU A 142 -10.26 -8.17 -2.05
C GLU A 142 -9.14 -8.05 -3.07
N LEU A 143 -9.05 -6.89 -3.73
CA LEU A 143 -7.99 -6.63 -4.69
C LEU A 143 -6.63 -6.52 -3.98
N GLY A 144 -6.59 -5.92 -2.80
CA GLY A 144 -5.42 -5.88 -1.94
C GLY A 144 -4.91 -7.28 -1.64
N ARG A 145 -5.78 -8.18 -1.15
CA ARG A 145 -5.43 -9.59 -0.92
C ARG A 145 -4.91 -10.28 -2.19
N LYS A 146 -5.54 -10.06 -3.34
CA LYS A 146 -5.12 -10.64 -4.63
C LYS A 146 -3.67 -10.27 -5.00
N TYR A 147 -3.23 -9.06 -4.65
CA TYR A 147 -1.88 -8.58 -4.95
C TYR A 147 -0.93 -8.57 -3.74
N ASN A 148 -1.33 -9.19 -2.62
CA ASN A 148 -0.59 -9.18 -1.36
C ASN A 148 -0.21 -7.77 -0.88
N VAL A 149 -1.18 -6.85 -0.94
CA VAL A 149 -1.06 -5.46 -0.46
C VAL A 149 -2.30 -5.07 0.33
N THR A 150 -2.25 -3.94 1.04
CA THR A 150 -3.43 -3.42 1.75
C THR A 150 -4.42 -2.79 0.77
N GLY A 151 -5.71 -2.74 1.12
CA GLY A 151 -6.70 -2.01 0.33
C GLY A 151 -6.38 -0.51 0.19
N ASN A 152 -5.67 0.07 1.17
CA ASN A 152 -5.18 1.45 1.08
C ASN A 152 -4.12 1.63 0.00
N THR A 153 -3.25 0.64 -0.22
CA THR A 153 -2.28 0.62 -1.33
C THR A 153 -3.00 0.62 -2.68
N VAL A 154 -4.09 -0.13 -2.81
CA VAL A 154 -4.94 -0.12 -4.03
C VAL A 154 -5.55 1.26 -4.26
N LYS A 155 -6.04 1.93 -3.21
CA LYS A 155 -6.52 3.33 -3.31
C LYS A 155 -5.42 4.29 -3.76
N GLN A 156 -4.18 4.08 -3.32
CA GLN A 156 -3.04 4.86 -3.81
C GLN A 156 -2.80 4.61 -5.29
N TRP A 157 -2.86 3.36 -5.77
CA TRP A 157 -2.74 3.06 -7.21
C TRP A 157 -3.78 3.79 -8.04
N CYS A 158 -5.02 3.89 -7.53
CA CYS A 158 -6.07 4.64 -8.20
C CYS A 158 -5.67 6.11 -8.42
N ARG A 159 -5.20 6.78 -7.36
CA ARG A 159 -4.73 8.18 -7.43
C ARG A 159 -3.53 8.32 -8.37
N THR A 160 -2.57 7.41 -8.26
CA THR A 160 -1.37 7.37 -9.10
C THR A 160 -1.69 7.19 -10.59
N LEU A 161 -2.73 6.40 -10.92
CA LEU A 161 -3.17 6.15 -12.30
C LEU A 161 -4.22 7.17 -12.79
N GLY A 162 -4.64 8.12 -11.95
CA GLY A 162 -5.61 9.14 -12.30
C GLY A 162 -7.03 8.61 -12.46
N ILE A 163 -7.44 7.71 -11.56
CA ILE A 163 -8.83 7.24 -11.40
C ILE A 163 -9.30 7.47 -9.97
N SER A 164 -10.62 7.37 -9.75
CA SER A 164 -11.21 7.61 -8.42
C SER A 164 -10.68 6.67 -7.34
N SER A 165 -10.53 7.18 -6.12
CA SER A 165 -10.18 6.36 -4.95
C SER A 165 -11.39 6.06 -4.05
N PHE A 166 -12.59 6.42 -4.49
CA PHE A 166 -13.84 6.20 -3.76
C PHE A 166 -14.49 4.89 -4.19
N ALA A 167 -14.85 4.04 -3.22
CA ALA A 167 -15.41 2.73 -3.51
C ALA A 167 -16.79 2.82 -4.20
N GLN A 168 -17.54 3.90 -3.94
CA GLN A 168 -18.86 4.14 -4.50
C GLN A 168 -18.86 4.23 -6.03
N ASP A 169 -17.76 4.74 -6.60
CA ASP A 169 -17.62 4.94 -8.05
C ASP A 169 -17.42 3.62 -8.81
N TYR A 170 -17.27 2.52 -8.08
CA TYR A 170 -17.06 1.17 -8.59
C TYR A 170 -18.14 0.18 -8.13
N GLN A 171 -19.31 0.68 -7.73
CA GLN A 171 -20.44 -0.13 -7.27
C GLN A 171 -21.26 -0.64 -8.46
N THR A 172 -20.88 -1.80 -8.99
CA THR A 172 -21.64 -2.50 -10.04
C THR A 172 -22.80 -3.30 -9.45
N GLU A 173 -23.83 -3.61 -10.26
CA GLU A 173 -24.93 -4.50 -9.82
C GLU A 173 -24.41 -5.86 -9.37
N LEU A 174 -23.45 -6.42 -10.11
CA LEU A 174 -22.76 -7.67 -9.76
C LEU A 174 -22.15 -7.64 -8.35
N LYS A 175 -21.58 -6.52 -7.91
CA LYS A 175 -21.06 -6.37 -6.55
C LYS A 175 -22.15 -6.27 -5.51
N LYS A 176 -23.23 -5.54 -5.82
CA LYS A 176 -24.40 -5.46 -4.93
C LYS A 176 -24.98 -6.85 -4.69
N ASP A 177 -25.07 -7.68 -5.72
CA ASP A 177 -25.59 -9.04 -5.63
C ASP A 177 -24.63 -9.98 -4.90
N LYS A 178 -23.32 -9.93 -5.20
CA LYS A 178 -22.31 -10.67 -4.41
C LYS A 178 -22.36 -10.30 -2.93
N PHE A 179 -22.50 -9.02 -2.61
CA PHE A 179 -22.59 -8.55 -1.24
C PHE A 179 -23.87 -9.02 -0.55
N LYS A 180 -25.03 -8.88 -1.20
CA LYS A 180 -26.31 -9.39 -0.68
C LYS A 180 -26.25 -10.89 -0.41
N ASN A 181 -25.72 -11.67 -1.35
CA ASN A 181 -25.56 -13.12 -1.18
C ASN A 181 -24.61 -13.47 -0.03
N LYS A 182 -23.48 -12.78 0.08
CA LYS A 182 -22.55 -12.94 1.21
C LYS A 182 -23.21 -12.59 2.54
N MET A 183 -23.97 -11.51 2.62
CA MET A 183 -24.71 -11.12 3.82
C MET A 183 -25.81 -12.10 4.17
N ARG A 184 -26.50 -12.68 3.19
CA ARG A 184 -27.49 -13.74 3.40
C ARG A 184 -26.86 -15.01 3.99
N LEU A 185 -25.69 -15.42 3.47
CA LEU A 185 -24.95 -16.58 3.98
C LEU A 185 -24.45 -16.37 5.42
N ILE A 186 -23.91 -15.17 5.71
CA ILE A 186 -23.46 -14.82 7.07
C ILE A 186 -24.66 -14.69 8.01
N GLY A 187 -25.68 -13.94 7.60
CA GLY A 187 -26.91 -13.71 8.36
C GLY A 187 -27.63 -15.01 8.70
N GLY A 188 -27.75 -15.95 7.76
CA GLY A 188 -28.36 -17.26 8.01
C GLY A 188 -27.64 -18.12 9.06
N LYS A 189 -26.32 -17.92 9.24
CA LYS A 189 -25.53 -18.65 10.24
C LYS A 189 -25.72 -18.12 11.67
N TYR A 190 -26.02 -16.83 11.82
CA TYR A 190 -26.08 -16.14 13.13
C TYR A 190 -27.49 -15.63 13.50
N SER A 191 -28.43 -15.56 12.56
CA SER A 191 -29.83 -15.19 12.77
C SER A 191 -30.63 -16.36 13.36
N ARG A 192 -30.38 -16.71 14.61
CA ARG A 192 -31.36 -17.48 15.39
C ARG A 192 -32.17 -16.47 16.18
N LYS A 193 -33.50 -16.46 15.95
CA LYS A 193 -34.43 -15.73 16.81
C LYS A 193 -34.18 -16.17 18.25
N ARG A 194 -33.87 -15.21 19.11
CA ARG A 194 -33.61 -15.45 20.53
C ARG A 194 -34.66 -14.64 21.28
N LYS A 195 -35.41 -15.30 22.17
CA LYS A 195 -36.37 -14.60 23.02
C LYS A 195 -35.65 -13.58 23.90
N VAL A 196 -36.32 -12.46 24.16
CA VAL A 196 -35.79 -11.38 24.99
C VAL A 196 -36.83 -10.93 26.00
N TYR A 197 -36.35 -10.55 27.18
CA TYR A 197 -37.17 -10.20 28.32
C TYR A 197 -36.89 -8.76 28.71
N MET A 198 -37.95 -7.97 28.87
CA MET A 198 -37.91 -6.65 29.48
C MET A 198 -38.12 -6.80 30.97
N LEU A 199 -37.18 -6.31 31.77
CA LEU A 199 -37.14 -6.49 33.21
C LEU A 199 -37.28 -5.15 33.92
N ASP A 200 -37.97 -5.15 35.06
CA ASP A 200 -37.97 -3.99 35.95
C ASP A 200 -36.55 -3.72 36.48
N LYS A 201 -36.17 -2.45 36.55
CA LYS A 201 -34.80 -2.06 36.89
C LYS A 201 -34.43 -2.34 38.35
N LYS A 202 -35.39 -2.34 39.27
CA LYS A 202 -35.19 -2.45 40.72
C LYS A 202 -35.18 -3.89 41.18
N ASN A 203 -36.20 -4.67 40.82
CA ASN A 203 -36.37 -6.04 41.31
C ASN A 203 -36.08 -7.13 40.26
N GLU A 204 -35.85 -6.75 38.99
CA GLU A 204 -35.58 -7.65 37.87
C GLU A 204 -36.74 -8.59 37.50
N ASP A 205 -37.96 -8.26 37.92
CA ASP A 205 -39.16 -8.97 37.50
C ASP A 205 -39.37 -8.85 35.99
N VAL A 206 -39.82 -9.94 35.36
CA VAL A 206 -40.16 -9.94 33.94
C VAL A 206 -41.44 -9.14 33.76
N LEU A 207 -41.32 -8.01 33.05
CA LEU A 207 -42.45 -7.16 32.68
C LEU A 207 -43.09 -7.61 31.37
N MET A 208 -42.26 -8.00 30.39
CA MET A 208 -42.71 -8.49 29.08
C MET A 208 -41.71 -9.47 28.46
N GLU A 209 -42.22 -10.34 27.61
CA GLU A 209 -41.46 -11.28 26.80
C GLU A 209 -41.67 -10.99 25.32
N PHE A 210 -40.60 -11.14 24.53
CA PHE A 210 -40.64 -10.98 23.09
C PHE A 210 -39.91 -12.14 22.42
N GLU A 211 -40.38 -12.57 21.25
CA GLU A 211 -39.78 -13.64 20.45
C GLU A 211 -38.43 -13.22 19.82
N SER A 212 -38.13 -11.92 19.77
CA SER A 212 -36.85 -11.38 19.30
C SER A 212 -36.57 -9.95 19.74
N ILE A 213 -35.29 -9.53 19.68
CA ILE A 213 -34.89 -8.12 19.85
C ILE A 213 -35.67 -7.21 18.89
N ALA A 214 -35.89 -7.65 17.64
CA ALA A 214 -36.59 -6.86 16.64
C ALA A 214 -38.07 -6.61 17.02
N GLU A 215 -38.71 -7.56 17.68
CA GLU A 215 -40.08 -7.39 18.18
C GLU A 215 -40.13 -6.44 19.37
N ALA A 216 -39.23 -6.61 20.34
CA ALA A 216 -39.09 -5.70 21.47
C ALA A 216 -38.81 -4.25 21.01
N ALA A 217 -37.95 -4.10 20.00
CA ALA A 217 -37.59 -2.81 19.42
C ALA A 217 -38.78 -2.13 18.74
N ARG A 218 -39.63 -2.89 18.04
CA ARG A 218 -40.88 -2.38 17.45
C ARG A 218 -41.86 -1.91 18.53
N TYR A 219 -42.04 -2.71 19.59
CA TYR A 219 -42.91 -2.34 20.70
C TYR A 219 -42.45 -1.04 21.37
N MET A 220 -41.14 -0.91 21.59
CA MET A 220 -40.55 0.26 22.22
C MET A 220 -40.40 1.45 21.25
N ASN A 221 -40.65 1.26 19.95
CA ASN A 221 -40.38 2.21 18.87
C ASN A 221 -38.93 2.74 18.86
N VAL A 222 -37.95 1.82 18.91
CA VAL A 222 -36.51 2.12 18.98
C VAL A 222 -35.71 1.23 18.02
N ASP A 223 -34.46 1.61 17.76
CA ASP A 223 -33.53 0.75 17.03
C ASP A 223 -33.17 -0.53 17.85
N PRO A 224 -33.19 -1.73 17.25
CA PRO A 224 -32.83 -2.99 17.91
C PRO A 224 -31.49 -2.97 18.66
N SER A 225 -30.50 -2.22 18.17
CA SER A 225 -29.19 -2.12 18.80
C SER A 225 -29.23 -1.44 20.17
N ASN A 226 -30.26 -0.63 20.46
CA ASN A 226 -30.41 0.02 21.77
C ASN A 226 -30.81 -0.97 22.87
N ILE A 227 -31.55 -2.02 22.51
CA ILE A 227 -31.92 -3.10 23.42
C ILE A 227 -30.75 -4.08 23.56
N GLU A 228 -30.10 -4.45 22.45
CA GLU A 228 -28.97 -5.38 22.45
C GLU A 228 -27.80 -4.89 23.33
N ARG A 229 -27.47 -3.59 23.25
CA ARG A 229 -26.40 -2.98 24.05
C ARG A 229 -26.67 -2.99 25.55
N ALA A 230 -27.93 -3.17 25.97
CA ALA A 230 -28.33 -3.24 27.35
C ALA A 230 -28.15 -4.63 27.97
N PHE A 231 -27.86 -5.65 27.16
CA PHE A 231 -27.59 -6.99 27.68
C PHE A 231 -26.33 -7.00 28.56
N PRO A 232 -26.36 -7.73 29.69
CA PRO A 232 -25.20 -7.87 30.55
C PRO A 232 -24.04 -8.54 29.81
N ASP A 233 -22.85 -7.94 29.93
CA ASP A 233 -21.61 -8.44 29.33
C ASP A 233 -21.15 -9.72 30.06
N SER A 234 -20.80 -10.76 29.31
CA SER A 234 -20.27 -12.01 29.87
C SER A 234 -18.97 -11.80 30.65
N ASN A 235 -18.18 -10.78 30.30
CA ASN A 235 -16.88 -10.48 30.90
C ASN A 235 -16.96 -9.44 32.01
N ASN A 236 -18.11 -8.79 32.23
CA ASN A 236 -18.28 -7.80 33.29
C ASN A 236 -19.72 -7.77 33.82
N LYS A 237 -20.07 -8.78 34.63
CA LYS A 237 -21.38 -8.94 35.28
C LYS A 237 -21.78 -7.76 36.18
N ASN A 238 -20.84 -6.91 36.59
CA ASN A 238 -21.09 -5.77 37.47
C ASN A 238 -21.50 -4.49 36.72
N ARG A 239 -21.43 -4.46 35.37
CA ARG A 239 -21.88 -3.31 34.57
C ARG A 239 -23.35 -3.50 34.17
N ARG A 240 -24.27 -3.22 35.09
CA ARG A 240 -25.72 -3.28 34.85
C ARG A 240 -26.14 -2.15 33.92
N LYS A 241 -26.29 -2.45 32.62
CA LYS A 241 -26.79 -1.51 31.63
C LYS A 241 -28.32 -1.54 31.60
N THR A 242 -28.93 -0.37 31.55
CA THR A 242 -30.37 -0.19 31.32
C THR A 242 -30.57 0.50 29.97
N SER A 243 -31.73 0.31 29.36
CA SER A 243 -32.13 1.02 28.14
C SER A 243 -33.61 1.35 28.26
N PHE A 244 -33.92 2.64 28.03
CA PHE A 244 -35.26 3.21 28.20
C PHE A 244 -35.89 2.96 29.58
N GLY A 245 -35.07 2.93 30.63
CA GLY A 245 -35.53 2.73 32.01
C GLY A 245 -35.72 1.27 32.41
N TYR A 246 -35.47 0.32 31.51
CA TYR A 246 -35.62 -1.12 31.75
C TYR A 246 -34.28 -1.84 31.69
N LYS A 247 -34.21 -2.99 32.36
CA LYS A 247 -33.14 -3.97 32.15
C LYS A 247 -33.58 -4.94 31.05
N TRP A 248 -32.60 -5.49 30.33
CA TRP A 248 -32.87 -6.38 29.21
C TRP A 248 -32.03 -7.64 29.32
N ARG A 249 -32.64 -8.79 29.03
CA ARG A 249 -31.96 -10.09 29.06
C ARG A 249 -32.40 -10.92 27.86
N GLY A 250 -31.45 -11.60 27.20
CA GLY A 250 -31.76 -12.63 26.21
C GLY A 250 -31.87 -14.02 26.83
N GLU A 251 -32.71 -14.88 26.27
CA GLU A 251 -32.89 -16.28 26.69
C GLU A 251 -31.55 -17.02 26.74
N SER A 252 -31.19 -17.62 27.88
CA SER A 252 -29.92 -18.34 28.04
C SER A 252 -29.80 -19.44 26.99
N ARG A 253 -28.65 -19.51 26.30
CA ARG A 253 -28.40 -20.60 25.34
C ARG A 253 -28.37 -21.91 26.14
N LYS A 254 -29.32 -22.82 25.90
CA LYS A 254 -29.18 -24.21 26.35
C LYS A 254 -27.90 -24.75 25.70
N THR A 255 -26.92 -25.10 26.50
CA THR A 255 -25.78 -25.91 26.05
C THR A 255 -26.33 -27.31 25.82
N SER A 256 -26.62 -27.62 24.56
CA SER A 256 -26.82 -28.99 24.07
C SER A 256 -25.48 -29.55 23.61
#